data_AF-A0A4Y2C9N5-F1
#
_entry.id   AF-A0A4Y2C9N5-F1
#
_cell.length_a   1.000
_cell.length_b   1.000
_cell.length_c   1.000
_cell.angle_alpha   90.00
_cell.angle_beta   90.00
_cell.angle_gamma   90.00
#
_symmetry.space_group_name_H-M   'P 1'
#
loop_
_entity.id
_entity.type
_entity.pdbx_description
1 polymer ?
#
loop_
_entity_poly.entity_id
_entity_poly.type
_entity_poly.pdbx_seq_one_letter_code
_entity_poly.pdbx_strand_id
1 'polypeptide(L)'
;MSHLNILQSKICKIIEKVPRIARATWDLKPSVVKEIYLVVLEKILMYGSEIWYADKVKLNNKLLQRQRSPLLSITKEYNTTSTDSLNILIGCPPLYLKVRTHVMTSQHIQLIKNSHEIGGLQSFDFEMAREPWEVV
;
A
#
# COMPACT_ATOMS: atom_id res chain seq x y z
N MET A 1 -15.91 -8.63 12.57
CA MET A 1 -14.88 -7.64 12.17
C MET A 1 -15.49 -6.23 12.08
N SER A 2 -15.92 -5.64 13.21
CA SER A 2 -16.56 -4.32 13.24
C SER A 2 -15.56 -3.18 12.98
N HIS A 3 -14.35 -3.27 13.54
CA HIS A 3 -13.30 -2.25 13.42
C HIS A 3 -12.80 -2.05 11.97
N LEU A 4 -12.61 -3.16 11.24
CA LEU A 4 -12.14 -3.13 9.84
C LEU A 4 -13.16 -2.45 8.92
N ASN A 5 -14.45 -2.70 9.11
CA ASN A 5 -15.52 -2.05 8.36
C ASN A 5 -15.58 -0.53 8.63
N ILE A 6 -15.35 -0.12 9.88
CA ILE A 6 -15.26 1.31 10.25
C ILE A 6 -14.09 1.97 9.52
N LEU A 7 -12.90 1.35 9.55
CA LEU A 7 -11.74 1.86 8.82
C LEU A 7 -12.01 1.95 7.32
N GLN A 8 -12.51 0.87 6.69
CA GLN A 8 -12.86 0.88 5.27
C GLN A 8 -13.84 2.01 4.92
N SER A 9 -14.85 2.27 5.76
CA SER A 9 -15.79 3.36 5.54
C SER A 9 -15.11 4.74 5.57
N LYS A 10 -14.17 4.96 6.49
CA LYS A 10 -13.40 6.21 6.59
C LYS A 10 -12.50 6.39 5.36
N ILE A 11 -11.84 5.31 4.93
CA ILE A 11 -10.99 5.30 3.73
C ILE A 11 -11.83 5.66 2.51
N CYS A 12 -12.98 5.01 2.31
CA CYS A 12 -13.86 5.31 1.19
C CYS A 12 -14.30 6.79 1.17
N LYS A 13 -14.68 7.34 2.33
CA LYS A 13 -15.03 8.76 2.47
C LYS A 13 -13.89 9.70 2.10
N ILE A 14 -12.65 9.34 2.40
CA ILE A 14 -11.47 10.14 2.03
C ILE A 14 -11.22 10.06 0.52
N ILE A 15 -11.27 8.85 -0.05
CA ILE A 15 -11.10 8.63 -1.50
C ILE A 15 -12.14 9.43 -2.29
N GLU A 16 -13.39 9.46 -1.83
CA GLU A 16 -14.48 10.21 -2.47
C GLU A 16 -14.33 11.73 -2.38
N LYS A 17 -13.51 12.26 -1.45
CA LYS A 17 -13.22 13.70 -1.34
C LYS A 17 -12.19 14.18 -2.37
N VAL A 18 -11.21 13.34 -2.73
CA VAL A 18 -10.18 13.66 -3.73
C VAL A 18 -10.77 14.18 -5.04
N PRO A 19 -11.73 13.49 -5.69
CA PRO A 19 -12.32 13.98 -6.94
C PRO A 19 -13.13 15.27 -6.75
N ARG A 20 -13.70 15.51 -5.56
CA ARG A 20 -14.41 16.76 -5.26
C ARG A 20 -13.46 17.96 -5.19
N ILE A 21 -12.31 17.79 -4.54
CA ILE A 21 -11.26 18.82 -4.47
C ILE A 21 -10.73 19.15 -5.87
N ALA A 22 -10.50 18.10 -6.68
CA ALA A 22 -10.04 18.23 -8.07
C ALA A 22 -11.05 18.97 -8.97
N ARG A 23 -12.36 18.78 -8.75
CA ARG A 23 -13.42 19.46 -9.52
C ARG A 23 -13.70 20.88 -9.05
N ALA A 24 -13.69 21.12 -7.74
CA ALA A 24 -13.97 22.43 -7.16
C ALA A 24 -12.89 23.45 -7.50
N THR A 25 -11.65 23.00 -7.64
CA THR A 25 -10.51 23.84 -8.00
C THR A 25 -10.25 23.68 -9.49
N TRP A 26 -11.03 24.38 -10.32
CA TRP A 26 -10.94 24.30 -11.78
C TRP A 26 -9.48 24.47 -12.31
N ASP A 27 -8.68 25.25 -11.57
CA ASP A 27 -7.32 25.66 -11.90
C ASP A 27 -6.21 24.81 -11.23
N LEU A 28 -6.55 23.72 -10.53
CA LEU A 28 -5.50 22.87 -9.94
C LEU A 28 -4.78 22.09 -11.04
N LYS A 29 -3.45 22.24 -11.10
CA LYS A 29 -2.60 21.48 -12.02
C LYS A 29 -2.78 19.98 -11.74
N PRO A 30 -2.99 19.13 -12.76
CA PRO A 30 -3.15 17.68 -12.60
C PRO A 30 -2.03 17.01 -11.79
N SER A 31 -0.81 17.56 -11.87
CA SER A 31 0.35 17.13 -11.08
C SER A 31 0.11 17.20 -9.57
N VAL A 32 -0.54 18.26 -9.08
CA VAL A 32 -0.83 18.46 -7.65
C VAL A 32 -1.92 17.48 -7.20
N VAL A 33 -2.96 17.30 -8.01
CA VAL A 33 -4.02 16.30 -7.72
C VAL A 33 -3.44 14.89 -7.67
N LYS A 34 -2.52 14.56 -8.60
CA LYS A 34 -1.80 13.28 -8.61
C LYS A 34 -1.01 13.09 -7.32
N GLU A 35 -0.31 14.11 -6.85
CA GLU A 35 0.46 14.03 -5.60
C GLU A 35 -0.44 13.83 -4.38
N ILE A 36 -1.54 14.59 -4.29
CA ILE A 36 -2.55 14.39 -3.23
C ILE A 36 -3.08 12.95 -3.27
N TYR A 37 -3.40 12.43 -4.45
CA TYR A 37 -3.84 11.05 -4.61
C TYR A 37 -2.78 10.05 -4.15
N LEU A 38 -1.53 10.19 -4.58
CA LEU A 38 -0.44 9.29 -4.18
C LEU A 38 -0.24 9.30 -2.66
N VAL A 39 -0.12 10.49 -2.07
CA VAL A 39 0.13 10.63 -0.62
C VAL A 39 -1.03 10.10 0.21
N VAL A 40 -2.28 10.44 -0.15
CA VAL A 40 -3.44 10.06 0.65
C VAL A 40 -3.80 8.59 0.43
N LEU A 41 -3.91 8.16 -0.83
CA LEU A 41 -4.43 6.84 -1.15
C LEU A 41 -3.41 5.74 -0.82
N GLU A 42 -2.13 5.95 -1.17
CA GLU A 42 -1.10 4.92 -0.93
C GLU A 42 -0.85 4.75 0.57
N LYS A 43 -0.66 5.84 1.32
CA LYS A 43 -0.41 5.74 2.77
C LYS A 43 -1.55 5.07 3.51
N ILE A 44 -2.79 5.45 3.19
CA ILE A 44 -3.98 4.93 3.86
C ILE A 44 -4.18 3.43 3.57
N LEU A 45 -3.95 3.00 2.34
CA LEU A 45 -4.12 1.59 1.96
C LEU A 45 -2.95 0.72 2.44
N MET A 46 -1.72 1.24 2.39
CA MET A 46 -0.52 0.51 2.80
C MET A 46 -0.49 0.25 4.30
N TYR A 47 -0.90 1.21 5.13
CA TYR A 47 -0.80 1.13 6.60
C TYR A 47 -1.36 -0.18 7.20
N GLY A 48 -2.45 -0.70 6.66
CA GLY A 48 -3.06 -1.95 7.15
C GLY A 48 -2.90 -3.14 6.22
N SER A 49 -2.24 -2.97 5.07
CA SER A 49 -2.24 -3.94 3.97
C SER A 49 -1.81 -5.33 4.41
N GLU A 50 -0.83 -5.43 5.30
CA GLU A 50 -0.31 -6.69 5.84
C GLU A 50 -1.37 -7.54 6.56
N ILE A 51 -2.41 -6.90 7.12
CA ILE A 51 -3.43 -7.55 7.94
C ILE A 51 -4.66 -7.95 7.11
N TRP A 52 -5.10 -7.08 6.20
CA TRP A 52 -6.37 -7.27 5.48
C TRP A 52 -6.21 -7.72 4.03
N TYR A 53 -5.03 -7.54 3.42
CA TYR A 53 -4.83 -7.90 2.03
C TYR A 53 -4.71 -9.42 1.86
N ALA A 54 -5.52 -9.96 0.97
CA ALA A 54 -5.41 -11.32 0.49
C ALA A 54 -5.45 -11.27 -1.03
N ASP A 55 -4.54 -11.98 -1.70
CA ASP A 55 -4.41 -11.96 -3.16
C ASP A 55 -5.55 -12.72 -3.85
N LYS A 56 -6.76 -12.17 -3.76
CA LYS A 56 -8.00 -12.70 -4.32
C LYS A 56 -8.43 -11.78 -5.46
N VAL A 57 -8.77 -12.36 -6.61
CA VAL A 57 -9.24 -11.62 -7.80
C VAL A 57 -10.38 -10.65 -7.48
N LYS A 58 -11.36 -11.09 -6.67
CA LYS A 58 -12.49 -10.25 -6.23
C LYS A 58 -12.04 -8.99 -5.46
N LEU A 59 -11.01 -9.11 -4.63
CA LEU A 59 -10.47 -7.99 -3.85
C LEU A 59 -9.66 -7.05 -4.74
N ASN A 60 -8.84 -7.60 -5.64
CA ASN A 60 -8.07 -6.82 -6.61
C ASN A 60 -9.00 -5.98 -7.52
N ASN A 61 -10.10 -6.57 -7.99
CA ASN A 61 -11.10 -5.84 -8.78
C ASN A 61 -11.78 -4.72 -7.99
N LYS A 62 -12.07 -4.92 -6.71
CA LYS A 62 -12.61 -3.85 -5.84
C LYS A 62 -11.61 -2.70 -5.67
N LEU A 63 -10.32 -3.01 -5.50
CA LEU A 63 -9.28 -1.99 -5.42
C LEU A 63 -9.18 -1.18 -6.72
N LEU A 64 -9.23 -1.84 -7.88
CA LEU A 64 -9.26 -1.16 -9.18
C LEU A 64 -10.48 -0.26 -9.35
N GLN A 65 -11.67 -0.72 -8.94
CA GLN A 65 -12.89 0.11 -8.97
C GLN A 65 -12.76 1.35 -8.09
N ARG A 66 -12.18 1.22 -6.88
CA ARG A 66 -11.94 2.34 -5.97
C ARG A 66 -10.88 3.31 -6.50
N GLN A 67 -9.86 2.78 -7.15
CA GLN A 67 -8.80 3.57 -7.80
C GLN A 67 -9.36 4.38 -8.98
N ARG A 68 -10.26 3.81 -9.78
CA ARG A 68 -10.74 4.45 -11.03
C ARG A 68 -11.30 5.87 -10.86
N SER A 69 -12.11 6.10 -9.82
CA SER A 69 -12.81 7.39 -9.60
C SER A 69 -11.84 8.59 -9.44
N PRO A 70 -10.82 8.53 -8.57
CA PRO A 70 -9.84 9.61 -8.47
C PRO A 70 -8.97 9.73 -9.73
N LEU A 71 -8.63 8.63 -10.42
CA LEU A 71 -7.83 8.69 -11.65
C LEU A 71 -8.53 9.48 -12.76
N LEU A 72 -9.82 9.22 -12.99
CA LEU A 72 -10.64 10.00 -13.94
C LEU A 72 -10.65 11.49 -13.60
N SER A 73 -10.60 11.83 -12.32
CA SER A 73 -10.61 13.24 -11.88
C SER A 73 -9.25 13.91 -12.04
N ILE A 74 -8.16 13.15 -12.07
CA ILE A 74 -6.80 13.64 -12.34
C ILE A 74 -6.61 13.87 -13.83
N THR A 75 -6.97 12.90 -14.67
CA THR A 75 -6.76 12.97 -16.14
C THR A 75 -7.80 13.83 -16.84
N LYS A 76 -8.95 14.09 -16.20
CA LYS A 76 -10.10 14.75 -16.81
C LYS A 76 -10.61 14.04 -18.08
N GLU A 77 -10.45 12.72 -18.13
CA GLU A 77 -10.89 11.88 -19.25
C GLU A 77 -12.34 11.43 -19.16
N TYR A 78 -12.85 10.89 -20.26
CA TYR A 78 -14.18 10.30 -20.33
C TYR A 78 -14.32 9.08 -19.42
N ASN A 79 -15.54 8.88 -18.89
CA ASN A 79 -15.87 7.72 -18.05
C ASN A 79 -15.76 6.38 -18.79
N THR A 80 -15.64 6.37 -20.12
CA THR A 80 -15.50 5.17 -20.96
C THR A 80 -14.05 4.71 -21.12
N THR A 81 -13.06 5.52 -20.75
CA THR A 81 -11.65 5.15 -20.92
C THR A 81 -11.29 3.95 -20.05
N SER A 82 -10.53 2.98 -20.59
CA SER A 82 -10.09 1.81 -19.81
C SER A 82 -9.28 2.22 -18.57
N THR A 83 -9.42 1.49 -17.47
CA THR A 83 -8.64 1.73 -16.25
C THR A 83 -7.14 1.55 -16.49
N ASP A 84 -6.78 0.64 -17.38
CA ASP A 84 -5.37 0.40 -17.73
C ASP A 84 -4.77 1.58 -18.49
N SER A 85 -5.54 2.17 -19.42
CA SER A 85 -5.15 3.38 -20.13
C SER A 85 -4.95 4.56 -19.16
N LEU A 86 -5.85 4.73 -18.18
CA LEU A 86 -5.72 5.75 -17.14
C LEU A 86 -4.43 5.61 -16.33
N ASN A 87 -4.07 4.37 -15.96
CA ASN A 87 -2.84 4.08 -15.23
C ASN A 87 -1.60 4.47 -16.04
N ILE A 88 -1.59 4.16 -17.34
CA ILE A 88 -0.48 4.48 -18.25
C ILE A 88 -0.33 6.00 -18.41
N LEU A 89 -1.44 6.72 -18.65
CA LEU A 89 -1.43 8.17 -18.85
C LEU A 89 -0.95 8.94 -17.62
N ILE A 90 -1.32 8.46 -16.44
CA ILE A 90 -0.87 9.07 -15.18
C ILE A 90 0.56 8.61 -14.86
N GLY A 91 1.01 7.48 -15.38
CA GLY A 91 2.28 6.86 -15.02
C GLY A 91 2.26 6.29 -13.60
N CYS A 92 1.13 5.71 -13.20
CA CYS A 92 0.98 5.05 -11.89
C CYS A 92 0.65 3.55 -12.09
N PRO A 93 1.28 2.65 -11.32
CA PRO A 93 0.92 1.24 -11.39
C PRO A 93 -0.49 1.01 -10.80
N PRO A 94 -1.18 -0.07 -11.22
CA PRO A 94 -2.38 -0.55 -10.56
C PRO A 94 -2.20 -0.70 -9.05
N LEU A 95 -3.17 -0.21 -8.29
CA LEU A 95 -3.11 -0.14 -6.83
C LEU A 95 -2.92 -1.53 -6.19
N TYR A 96 -3.59 -2.55 -6.70
CA TYR A 96 -3.46 -3.90 -6.16
C TYR A 96 -2.03 -4.45 -6.31
N LEU A 97 -1.33 -4.11 -7.41
CA LEU A 97 0.07 -4.52 -7.59
C LEU A 97 0.95 -3.85 -6.55
N LYS A 98 0.72 -2.56 -6.29
CA LYS A 98 1.48 -1.80 -5.29
C LYS A 98 1.26 -2.30 -3.87
N VAL A 99 0.03 -2.70 -3.53
CA VAL A 99 -0.29 -3.34 -2.25
C VAL A 99 0.38 -4.72 -2.15
N ARG A 100 0.32 -5.52 -3.22
CA ARG A 100 0.97 -6.84 -3.26
C ARG A 100 2.49 -6.73 -3.04
N THR A 101 3.15 -5.82 -3.75
CA THR A 101 4.60 -5.64 -3.60
C THR A 101 4.96 -5.18 -2.20
N HIS A 102 4.19 -4.24 -1.63
CA HIS A 102 4.38 -3.80 -0.24
C HIS A 102 4.28 -4.97 0.75
N VAL A 103 3.23 -5.79 0.66
CA VAL A 103 3.05 -6.95 1.54
C VAL A 103 4.19 -7.96 1.39
N MET A 104 4.62 -8.24 0.16
CA MET A 104 5.75 -9.14 -0.10
C MET A 104 7.05 -8.60 0.48
N THR A 105 7.33 -7.29 0.33
CA THR A 105 8.51 -6.65 0.91
C THR A 105 8.48 -6.69 2.44
N SER A 106 7.34 -6.39 3.05
CA SER A 106 7.17 -6.48 4.51
C SER A 106 7.42 -7.89 5.03
N GLN A 107 6.88 -8.91 4.36
CA GLN A 107 7.12 -10.32 4.71
C GLN A 107 8.60 -10.67 4.59
N HIS A 108 9.27 -10.25 3.51
CA HIS A 108 10.70 -10.48 3.33
C HIS A 108 11.54 -9.82 4.42
N ILE A 109 11.22 -8.58 4.81
CA ILE A 109 11.87 -7.87 5.91
C ILE A 109 11.67 -8.61 7.23
N GLN A 110 10.47 -9.13 7.50
CA GLN A 110 10.19 -9.93 8.69
C GLN A 110 11.03 -11.21 8.72
N LEU A 111 11.18 -11.90 7.59
CA LEU A 111 12.03 -13.10 7.49
C LEU A 111 13.51 -12.78 7.79
N ILE A 112 14.03 -11.68 7.25
CA ILE A 112 15.42 -11.24 7.51
C ILE A 112 15.62 -10.95 9.00
N LYS A 113 14.68 -10.23 9.63
CA LYS A 113 14.75 -9.93 11.07
C LYS A 113 14.75 -11.21 11.90
N ASN A 114 13.84 -12.13 11.62
CA ASN A 114 13.78 -13.42 12.31
C ASN A 114 15.08 -14.21 12.14
N SER A 115 15.69 -14.22 10.95
CA SER A 115 16.99 -14.88 10.74
C SER A 115 18.14 -14.24 11.51
N HIS A 116 18.13 -12.91 11.66
CA HIS A 116 19.14 -12.17 12.45
C HIS A 116 18.95 -12.42 13.94
N GLU A 117 17.70 -12.46 14.42
CA GLU A 117 17.39 -12.82 15.82
C GLU A 117 17.80 -14.26 16.13
N ILE A 118 17.53 -15.20 15.23
CA ILE A 118 17.97 -16.60 15.37
C ILE A 118 19.50 -16.68 15.39
N GLY A 119 20.19 -16.00 14.48
CA GLY A 119 21.67 -15.97 14.45
C GLY A 119 22.27 -15.31 15.69
N GLY A 120 21.63 -14.26 16.21
CA GLY A 120 22.03 -13.60 17.45
C GLY A 120 21.83 -14.47 18.69
N LEU A 121 20.70 -15.18 18.79
CA LEU A 121 20.48 -16.18 19.84
C LEU A 121 21.55 -17.27 19.79
N GLN A 122 21.81 -17.80 18.59
CA GLN A 122 22.78 -18.88 18.40
C GLN A 122 24.20 -18.44 18.79
N SER A 123 24.59 -17.19 18.48
CA SER A 123 25.88 -16.64 18.92
C SER A 123 26.02 -16.51 20.44
N PHE A 124 24.94 -16.13 21.14
CA PHE A 124 24.93 -16.03 22.60
C PHE A 124 25.02 -17.42 23.26
N ASP A 125 24.29 -18.40 22.72
CA ASP A 125 24.35 -19.78 23.21
C ASP A 125 25.76 -20.39 23.02
N PHE A 126 26.46 -20.05 21.93
CA PHE A 126 27.85 -20.45 21.70
C PHE A 126 28.84 -19.83 22.69
N GLU A 127 28.65 -18.57 23.09
CA GLU A 127 29.48 -17.92 24.11
C GLU A 127 29.25 -18.51 25.50
N MET A 128 27.99 -18.83 25.83
CA MET A 128 27.62 -19.45 27.11
C MET A 128 28.06 -20.91 27.22
N ALA A 129 28.15 -21.64 26.09
CA ALA A 129 28.63 -23.02 26.05
C ALA A 129 30.16 -23.16 25.98
N ARG A 130 30.90 -22.04 25.95
CA ARG A 130 32.38 -22.07 25.97
C ARG A 130 32.86 -22.30 27.41
N GLU A 131 33.52 -23.42 27.65
CA GLU A 131 33.97 -23.79 29.00
C GLU A 131 34.98 -22.76 29.56
N PRO A 132 34.96 -22.47 30.87
CA PRO A 132 35.69 -21.33 31.47
C PRO A 132 37.21 -21.32 31.25
N TRP A 133 37.81 -22.46 30.92
CA TRP A 133 39.27 -22.60 30.75
C TRP A 133 39.76 -22.40 29.30
N GLU A 134 38.87 -22.16 28.33
CA GLU A 134 39.25 -21.89 26.94
C GLU A 134 39.51 -20.41 26.63
N VAL A 135 39.36 -19.53 27.63
CA VAL A 135 39.61 -18.08 27.52
C VAL A 135 40.96 -17.75 28.15
N VAL A 136 42.06 -18.11 27.48
CA VAL A 136 43.44 -17.74 27.83
C VAL A 136 44.08 -16.95 26.70
#